data_AF-A0AAV6V2G0-F1
#
_entry.id   AF-A0AAV6V2G0-F1
#
_cell.length_a   1.000
_cell.length_b   1.000
_cell.length_c   1.000
_cell.angle_alpha   90.00
_cell.angle_beta   90.00
_cell.angle_gamma   90.00
#
_symmetry.space_group_name_H-M   'P 1'
#
loop_
_entity.id
_entity.type
_entity.pdbx_description
1 polymer ?
#
loop_
_entity_poly.entity_id
_entity_poly.type
_entity_poly.pdbx_seq_one_letter_code
_entity_poly.pdbx_strand_id
1 'polypeptide(L)'
;MAGVRLKYCCISGGRTHKKNNIDGSRQSKTYRQSCPVKIHALLSEDRKFLEIKNMNMEHNHPVSEELYYSLPQERRLHPDDAQKVPPHEPWIY
;
A
#
# COMPACT_ATOMS: atom_id res chain seq x y z
N MET A 1 20.85 9.46 -14.80
CA MET A 1 21.05 8.12 -14.19
C MET A 1 19.86 7.79 -13.30
N ALA A 2 19.23 6.64 -13.47
CA ALA A 2 18.10 6.24 -12.62
C ALA A 2 18.63 5.66 -11.30
N GLY A 3 18.84 6.52 -10.30
CA GLY A 3 19.28 6.11 -8.96
C GLY A 3 18.25 5.23 -8.25
N VAL A 4 18.74 4.37 -7.34
CA VAL A 4 17.90 3.55 -6.47
C VAL A 4 16.99 4.48 -5.65
N ARG A 5 15.67 4.25 -5.74
CA ARG A 5 14.65 5.07 -5.07
C ARG A 5 13.77 4.21 -4.18
N LEU A 6 13.66 4.58 -2.92
CA LEU A 6 12.74 3.99 -1.97
C LEU A 6 11.57 4.95 -1.77
N LYS A 7 10.36 4.38 -1.79
CA LYS A 7 9.13 5.11 -1.51
C LYS A 7 8.35 4.32 -0.47
N TYR A 8 8.22 4.91 0.71
CA TYR A 8 7.34 4.45 1.77
C TYR A 8 6.08 5.30 1.78
N CYS A 9 4.96 4.66 2.08
CA CYS A 9 3.64 5.29 2.16
C CYS A 9 2.91 4.69 3.35
N CYS A 10 1.96 5.43 3.91
CA CYS A 10 1.02 4.85 4.88
C CYS A 10 0.19 3.71 4.25
N ILE A 11 -0.24 2.74 5.05
CA ILE A 11 -1.14 1.66 4.65
C ILE A 11 -2.42 2.19 3.99
N SER A 12 -2.97 3.29 4.53
CA SER A 12 -4.13 4.01 4.00
C SER A 12 -3.84 4.91 2.80
N GLY A 13 -2.56 5.20 2.53
CA GLY A 13 -2.10 6.00 1.37
C GLY A 13 -2.06 5.21 0.08
N GLY A 14 -1.89 3.88 0.19
CA GLY A 14 -1.96 2.96 -0.92
C GLY A 14 -0.81 3.12 -1.90
N ARG A 15 0.21 2.25 -1.77
CA ARG A 15 1.29 2.15 -2.76
C ARG A 15 0.68 1.90 -4.15
N THR A 16 0.99 2.76 -5.12
CA THR A 16 0.59 2.57 -6.52
C THR A 16 1.54 1.55 -7.15
N HIS A 17 1.16 0.28 -7.08
CA HIS A 17 1.88 -0.78 -7.78
C HIS A 17 1.65 -0.61 -9.29
N LYS A 18 2.73 -0.70 -10.06
CA LYS A 18 2.64 -0.80 -11.53
C LYS A 18 1.71 -1.96 -11.87
N LYS A 19 0.81 -1.71 -12.82
CA LYS A 19 -0.12 -2.72 -13.32
C LYS A 19 0.67 -3.65 -14.24
N ASN A 20 0.57 -4.96 -14.02
CA ASN A 20 1.22 -5.96 -14.87
C ASN A 20 0.25 -6.57 -15.91
N ASN A 21 -1.02 -6.14 -15.91
CA ASN A 21 -2.03 -6.62 -16.85
C ASN A 21 -1.99 -5.78 -18.14
N ILE A 22 -2.15 -6.44 -19.29
CA ILE A 22 -2.13 -5.84 -20.65
C ILE A 22 -3.19 -4.74 -20.82
N ASP A 23 -4.35 -4.87 -20.18
CA ASP A 23 -5.49 -3.94 -20.27
C ASP A 23 -5.52 -2.88 -19.14
N GLY A 24 -4.64 -3.02 -18.14
CA GLY A 24 -4.62 -2.15 -16.97
C GLY A 24 -5.89 -2.20 -16.10
N SER A 25 -6.78 -3.17 -16.28
CA SER A 25 -8.00 -3.31 -15.48
C SER A 25 -7.70 -4.06 -14.16
N ARG A 26 -8.52 -3.82 -13.13
CA ARG A 26 -8.45 -4.54 -11.84
C ARG A 26 -9.85 -5.00 -11.48
N GLN A 27 -10.00 -6.29 -11.18
CA GLN A 27 -11.27 -6.89 -10.75
C GLN A 27 -11.75 -6.36 -9.39
N SER A 28 -10.83 -5.92 -8.52
CA SER A 28 -11.18 -5.33 -7.22
C SER A 28 -10.37 -4.05 -6.95
N LYS A 29 -11.06 -3.08 -6.33
CA LYS A 29 -10.46 -1.85 -5.80
C LYS A 29 -10.57 -1.92 -4.28
N THR A 30 -9.44 -1.91 -3.59
CA THR A 30 -9.44 -1.69 -2.14
C THR A 30 -9.80 -0.22 -1.89
N TYR A 31 -10.72 0.05 -0.98
CA TYR A 31 -10.98 1.42 -0.53
C TYR A 31 -9.69 2.02 0.03
N ARG A 32 -9.29 3.17 -0.50
CA ARG A 32 -8.08 3.89 -0.07
C ARG A 32 -8.51 5.23 0.47
N GLN A 33 -8.05 5.59 1.66
CA GLN A 33 -8.30 6.91 2.26
C GLN A 33 -7.40 8.01 1.64
N SER A 34 -6.54 7.63 0.69
CA SER A 34 -5.64 8.53 -0.02
C SER A 34 -4.75 9.35 0.93
N CYS A 35 -4.25 8.70 1.98
CA CYS A 35 -3.38 9.33 2.96
C CYS A 35 -2.13 9.93 2.29
N PRO A 36 -1.82 11.22 2.53
CA PRO A 36 -0.77 11.93 1.82
C PRO A 36 0.63 11.66 2.39
N VAL A 37 0.74 10.88 3.47
CA VAL A 37 2.00 10.45 4.07
C VAL A 37 2.85 9.65 3.09
N LYS A 38 4.06 10.14 2.86
CA LYS A 38 5.04 9.53 1.99
C LYS A 38 6.44 9.89 2.45
N ILE A 39 7.36 8.94 2.31
CA ILE A 39 8.79 9.16 2.52
C ILE A 39 9.50 8.69 1.27
N HIS A 40 10.16 9.62 0.57
CA HIS A 40 10.97 9.36 -0.61
C HIS A 40 12.44 9.49 -0.25
N ALA A 41 13.16 8.38 -0.34
CA ALA A 41 14.60 8.34 -0.15
C ALA A 41 15.30 7.96 -1.46
N LEU A 42 16.43 8.59 -1.72
CA LEU A 42 17.34 8.26 -2.81
C LEU A 42 18.68 7.82 -2.24
N LEU A 43 19.37 6.93 -2.93
CA LEU A 43 20.76 6.62 -2.62
C LEU A 43 21.65 7.85 -2.89
N SER A 44 22.52 8.18 -1.94
CA SER A 44 23.49 9.27 -2.10
C SER A 44 24.43 9.00 -3.26
N GLU A 45 25.06 10.04 -3.81
CA GLU A 45 25.98 9.91 -4.95
C GLU A 45 27.14 8.97 -4.63
N ASP A 46 27.66 9.07 -3.40
CA ASP A 46 28.71 8.19 -2.85
C ASP A 46 28.23 6.78 -2.50
N ARG A 47 26.93 6.51 -2.61
CA ARG A 47 26.27 5.22 -2.31
C ARG A 47 26.44 4.72 -0.87
N LYS A 48 26.82 5.60 0.06
CA LYS A 48 27.05 5.25 1.46
C LYS A 48 25.81 5.38 2.33
N PHE A 49 24.86 6.23 1.95
CA PHE A 49 23.68 6.52 2.75
C PHE A 49 22.46 6.82 1.88
N LEU A 50 21.29 6.83 2.50
CA LEU A 50 20.03 7.22 1.88
C LEU A 50 19.70 8.66 2.27
N GLU A 51 19.41 9.49 1.27
CA GLU A 51 18.98 10.87 1.44
C GLU A 51 17.46 10.96 1.29
N ILE A 52 16.79 11.50 2.32
CA ILE A 52 15.37 11.84 2.23
C ILE A 52 15.23 13.08 1.35
N LYS A 53 14.61 12.93 0.18
CA LYS A 53 14.39 14.04 -0.77
C LYS A 53 13.02 14.69 -0.61
N ASN A 54 12.04 13.95 -0.15
CA ASN A 54 10.69 14.45 0.05
C ASN A 54 10.02 13.60 1.15
N MET A 55 9.51 14.27 2.17
CA MET A 55 8.71 13.62 3.20
C MET A 55 7.44 14.43 3.44
N ASN A 56 6.34 13.71 3.64
CA ASN A 56 5.14 14.23 4.26
C ASN A 56 4.74 13.26 5.37
N MET A 57 4.48 13.78 6.57
CA MET A 57 4.08 13.01 7.75
C MET A 57 2.65 13.31 8.21
N GLU A 58 1.94 14.21 7.53
CA GLU A 58 0.57 14.54 7.89
C GLU A 58 -0.41 13.45 7.47
N HIS A 59 -1.12 12.89 8.43
CA HIS A 59 -2.17 11.90 8.20
C HIS A 59 -3.53 12.59 8.10
N ASN A 60 -4.36 12.15 7.15
CA ASN A 60 -5.76 12.56 7.03
C ASN A 60 -6.74 11.55 7.68
N HIS A 61 -6.21 10.67 8.55
CA HIS A 61 -6.95 9.62 9.24
C HIS A 61 -6.34 9.38 10.63
N PRO A 62 -7.08 8.74 11.55
CA PRO A 62 -6.55 8.37 12.86
C PRO A 62 -5.36 7.42 12.74
N VAL A 63 -4.33 7.65 13.55
CA VAL A 63 -3.16 6.79 13.66
C VAL A 63 -3.03 6.38 15.12
N SER A 64 -3.14 5.09 15.39
CA SER A 64 -2.75 4.50 16.67
C SER A 64 -2.04 3.18 16.43
N GLU A 65 -1.16 2.83 17.35
CA GLU A 65 -0.44 1.56 17.32
C GLU A 65 -1.40 0.36 17.47
N GLU A 66 -2.40 0.48 18.35
CA GLU A 66 -3.47 -0.49 18.54
C GLU A 66 -4.25 -0.74 17.24
N LEU A 67 -4.63 0.33 16.52
CA LEU A 67 -5.28 0.23 15.22
C LEU A 67 -4.39 -0.51 14.24
N TYR A 68 -3.10 -0.19 14.18
CA TYR A 68 -2.17 -0.83 13.25
C TYR A 68 -2.08 -2.35 13.46
N TYR A 69 -2.03 -2.82 14.70
CA TYR A 69 -2.01 -4.26 15.00
C TYR A 69 -3.33 -4.98 14.70
N SER A 70 -4.45 -4.26 14.77
CA SER A 70 -5.77 -4.81 14.40
C SER A 70 -5.97 -4.95 12.89
N LEU A 71 -5.16 -4.28 12.06
CA LEU A 71 -5.31 -4.32 10.61
C LEU A 71 -4.85 -5.69 10.07
N PRO A 72 -5.57 -6.24 9.07
CA PRO A 72 -5.15 -7.48 8.41
C PRO A 72 -3.81 -7.27 7.69
N GLN A 73 -2.75 -7.88 8.23
CA GLN A 73 -1.40 -7.79 7.66
C GLN A 73 -1.22 -8.73 6.45
N GLU A 74 -1.98 -9.82 6.39
CA GLU A 74 -1.97 -10.76 5.28
C GLU A 74 -2.98 -10.35 4.21
N ARG A 75 -2.48 -10.04 3.02
CA ARG A 75 -3.33 -9.68 1.86
C ARG A 75 -4.04 -10.88 1.25
N ARG A 76 -3.58 -12.10 1.54
CA ARG A 76 -4.15 -13.35 1.04
C ARG A 76 -4.69 -14.08 2.25
N LEU A 77 -5.91 -14.61 2.13
CA LEU A 77 -6.43 -15.54 3.12
C LEU A 77 -5.51 -16.78 3.14
N HIS A 78 -5.28 -17.31 4.33
CA HIS A 78 -4.69 -18.64 4.47
C HIS A 78 -5.58 -19.64 3.71
N PRO A 79 -5.01 -20.68 3.05
CA PRO A 79 -5.79 -21.64 2.27
C PRO A 79 -6.98 -22.23 3.03
N ASP A 80 -6.80 -22.49 4.32
CA ASP A 80 -7.82 -23.09 5.20
C ASP A 80 -8.98 -22.14 5.54
N ASP A 81 -8.78 -20.83 5.44
CA ASP A 81 -9.79 -19.81 5.73
C ASP A 81 -10.50 -19.30 4.47
N ALA A 82 -9.90 -19.50 3.29
CA ALA A 82 -10.54 -19.20 2.01
C ALA A 82 -11.84 -20.01 1.80
N GLN A 83 -11.94 -21.20 2.40
CA GLN A 83 -13.10 -22.07 2.28
C GLN A 83 -14.29 -21.65 3.16
N LYS A 84 -14.06 -20.80 4.17
CA LYS A 84 -15.11 -20.29 5.09
C LYS A 84 -15.76 -19.00 4.61
N VAL A 85 -15.17 -18.34 3.61
CA VAL A 85 -15.76 -17.14 3.02
C VAL A 85 -16.83 -17.60 2.03
N PRO A 86 -18.12 -17.32 2.29
CA PRO A 86 -19.17 -17.68 1.33
C PRO A 86 -18.85 -17.04 -0.02
N PRO A 87 -19.07 -17.75 -1.14
CA PRO A 87 -18.89 -17.16 -2.46
C PRO A 87 -19.71 -15.89 -2.54
N HIS A 88 -19.07 -14.80 -2.98
CA HIS A 88 -19.72 -13.50 -3.14
C HIS A 88 -20.96 -13.69 -4.03
N GLU A 89 -22.16 -13.61 -3.45
CA GLU A 89 -23.39 -13.66 -4.22
C GLU A 89 -23.38 -12.50 -5.23
N PRO A 90 -23.64 -12.75 -6.51
CA PRO A 90 -23.68 -11.68 -7.49
C PRO A 90 -24.78 -10.70 -7.06
N TRP A 91 -24.42 -9.43 -6.87
CA TRP A 91 -25.41 -8.36 -6.61
C TRP A 91 -26.40 -8.36 -7.78
N ILE A 92 -27.60 -8.87 -7.53
CA ILE A 92 -28.73 -8.74 -8.45
C ILE A 92 -29.21 -7.29 -8.31
N TYR A 93 -29.10 -6.52 -9.39
CA TYR A 93 -29.63 -5.17 -9.51
C TYR A 93 -31.15 -5.16 -9.49
#